data_AF-A0A8J7R1P3-F1
#
_entry.id   AF-A0A8J7R1P3-F1
#
_cell.length_a   1.000
_cell.length_b   1.000
_cell.length_c   1.000
_cell.angle_alpha   90.00
_cell.angle_beta   90.00
_cell.angle_gamma   90.00
#
_symmetry.space_group_name_H-M   'P 1'
#
loop_
_entity.id
_entity.type
_entity.pdbx_description
1 polymer ?
#
loop_
_entity_poly.entity_id
_entity_poly.type
_entity_poly.pdbx_seq_one_letter_code
_entity_poly.pdbx_strand_id
1 'polypeptide(L)'
;MADSDKPHLLIVEARFYDDLADALLQGAKAALDAAGATYDVVTVPGALEIPAAISFALYAAEDGGASYDGFVALGCVIRGETYHFDLVANESSRALMDLAVDEALAIGNGILTTENDEQAWARARLSELDKGGGAARAALTMIALREKLGA
;
A
#
# COMPACT_ATOMS: atom_id res chain seq x y z
N MET A 1 12.62 -17.80 22.27
CA MET A 1 11.91 -17.30 21.07
C MET A 1 12.14 -15.82 21.10
N ALA A 2 13.01 -15.33 20.22
CA ALA A 2 13.49 -13.96 20.23
C ALA A 2 12.30 -13.00 20.12
N ASP A 3 12.36 -11.92 20.90
CA ASP A 3 11.53 -10.74 20.79
C ASP A 3 11.62 -10.27 19.33
N SER A 4 10.62 -10.60 18.51
CA SER A 4 10.62 -10.18 17.10
C SER A 4 10.38 -8.68 17.09
N ASP A 5 11.34 -7.92 16.58
CA ASP A 5 11.19 -6.49 16.34
C ASP A 5 9.84 -6.21 15.67
N LYS A 6 9.15 -5.18 16.15
CA LYS A 6 7.85 -4.78 15.62
C LYS A 6 8.00 -4.53 14.11
N PRO A 7 7.17 -5.13 13.25
CA PRO A 7 7.27 -4.90 11.81
C PRO A 7 7.25 -3.40 11.50
N HIS A 8 8.20 -2.94 10.68
CA HIS A 8 8.30 -1.57 10.22
C HIS A 8 7.94 -1.50 8.74
N LEU A 9 6.88 -0.78 8.38
CA LEU A 9 6.35 -0.74 7.02
C LEU A 9 6.48 0.64 6.39
N LEU A 10 6.52 0.69 5.06
CA LEU A 10 6.34 1.95 4.33
C LEU A 10 4.94 2.01 3.73
N ILE A 11 4.17 3.01 4.13
CA ILE A 11 2.92 3.37 3.43
C ILE A 11 3.29 4.34 2.30
N VAL A 12 2.97 3.96 1.07
CA VAL A 12 3.11 4.82 -0.11
C VAL A 12 1.71 5.18 -0.59
N GLU A 13 1.32 6.44 -0.44
CA GLU A 13 0.00 6.92 -0.83
C GLU A 13 0.03 7.82 -2.07
N ALA A 14 -0.81 7.48 -3.05
CA ALA A 14 -1.11 8.34 -4.18
C ALA A 14 -2.24 9.31 -3.84
N ARG A 15 -1.91 10.59 -3.66
CA ARG A 15 -2.87 11.64 -3.30
C ARG A 15 -3.37 12.40 -4.54
N PHE A 16 -4.26 11.77 -5.30
CA PHE A 16 -5.01 12.46 -6.36
C PHE A 16 -6.36 13.01 -5.85
N TYR A 17 -7.00 12.31 -4.91
CA TYR A 17 -8.21 12.74 -4.21
C TYR A 17 -7.91 12.81 -2.70
N ASP A 18 -7.72 14.03 -2.17
CA ASP A 18 -7.23 14.22 -0.79
C ASP A 18 -8.11 13.53 0.26
N ASP A 19 -9.43 13.73 0.21
CA ASP A 19 -10.34 13.19 1.22
C ASP A 19 -10.40 11.64 1.20
N LEU A 20 -10.30 11.03 0.01
CA LEU A 20 -10.25 9.57 -0.13
C LEU A 20 -8.90 9.00 0.31
N ALA A 21 -7.81 9.73 0.05
CA ALA A 21 -6.48 9.36 0.53
C ALA A 21 -6.45 9.38 2.06
N ASP A 22 -7.00 10.42 2.70
CA ASP A 22 -7.10 10.50 4.16
C ASP A 22 -7.90 9.33 4.75
N ALA A 23 -9.01 8.94 4.13
CA ALA A 23 -9.81 7.80 4.58
C ALA A 23 -9.06 6.47 4.46
N LEU A 24 -8.38 6.23 3.32
CA LEU A 24 -7.55 5.04 3.12
C LEU A 24 -6.38 5.00 4.11
N LEU A 25 -5.69 6.13 4.29
CA LEU A 25 -4.56 6.25 5.19
C LEU A 25 -4.99 6.03 6.64
N GLN A 26 -6.13 6.59 7.05
CA GLN A 26 -6.70 6.36 8.38
C GLN A 26 -6.93 4.87 8.64
N GLY A 27 -7.53 4.16 7.67
CA GLY A 27 -7.76 2.72 7.79
C GLY A 27 -6.47 1.92 7.89
N ALA A 28 -5.48 2.23 7.05
CA ALA A 28 -4.17 1.58 7.06
C ALA A 28 -3.45 1.79 8.40
N LYS A 29 -3.35 3.05 8.86
CA LYS A 29 -2.74 3.40 10.15
C LYS A 29 -3.41 2.69 11.32
N ALA A 30 -4.75 2.75 11.38
CA ALA A 30 -5.50 2.08 12.44
C ALA A 30 -5.22 0.57 12.49
N ALA A 31 -5.11 -0.10 11.34
CA ALA A 31 -4.79 -1.51 11.27
C ALA A 31 -3.34 -1.83 11.71
N LEU A 32 -2.36 -1.01 11.30
CA LEU A 32 -0.97 -1.18 11.70
C LEU A 32 -0.76 -0.89 13.19
N ASP A 33 -1.34 0.20 13.70
CA ASP A 33 -1.31 0.58 15.11
C ASP A 33 -1.92 -0.53 15.99
N ALA A 34 -3.05 -1.11 15.57
CA ALA A 34 -3.70 -2.20 16.29
C ALA A 34 -2.85 -3.48 16.34
N ALA A 35 -1.98 -3.69 15.34
CA ALA A 35 -1.02 -4.80 15.31
C ALA A 35 0.30 -4.49 16.05
N GLY A 36 0.48 -3.25 16.54
CA GLY A 36 1.72 -2.80 17.16
C GLY A 36 2.88 -2.62 16.18
N ALA A 37 2.59 -2.56 14.88
CA ALA A 37 3.57 -2.26 13.85
C ALA A 37 3.93 -0.78 13.83
N THR A 38 5.07 -0.44 13.25
CA THR A 38 5.49 0.94 13.00
C THR A 38 5.50 1.22 11.51
N TYR A 39 5.45 2.49 11.12
CA TYR A 39 5.44 2.83 9.70
C TYR A 39 5.89 4.26 9.43
N ASP A 40 6.44 4.44 8.24
CA ASP A 40 6.60 5.74 7.60
C ASP A 40 5.51 5.94 6.54
N VAL A 41 5.27 7.21 6.17
CA VAL A 41 4.33 7.57 5.11
C VAL A 41 5.04 8.47 4.12
N VAL A 42 4.98 8.10 2.84
CA VAL A 42 5.41 8.95 1.73
C VAL A 42 4.25 9.16 0.77
N THR A 43 4.16 10.37 0.25
CA THR A 43 3.12 10.77 -0.70
C THR A 43 3.69 10.87 -2.10
N VAL A 44 2.99 10.29 -3.06
CA VAL A 44 3.26 10.40 -4.50
C VAL A 44 2.04 11.03 -5.21
N PRO A 45 2.21 11.64 -6.39
CA PRO A 45 1.11 12.34 -7.06
C PRO A 45 0.03 11.39 -7.61
N GLY A 46 0.37 10.16 -7.99
CA GLY A 46 -0.54 9.23 -8.64
C GLY A 46 -0.19 7.76 -8.39
N ALA A 47 -1.13 6.87 -8.74
CA ALA A 47 -0.99 5.43 -8.48
C ALA A 47 0.15 4.79 -9.31
N LEU A 48 0.49 5.37 -10.46
CA LEU A 48 1.59 4.92 -11.32
C LEU A 48 2.96 5.13 -10.67
N GLU A 49 3.10 6.09 -9.76
CA GLU A 49 4.37 6.38 -9.09
C GLU A 49 4.60 5.51 -7.85
N ILE A 50 3.57 4.82 -7.33
CA ILE A 50 3.69 3.96 -6.14
C ILE A 50 4.77 2.88 -6.31
N PRO A 51 4.80 2.08 -7.40
CA PRO A 51 5.83 1.05 -7.58
C PRO A 51 7.25 1.64 -7.61
N ALA A 52 7.42 2.80 -8.27
CA ALA A 52 8.71 3.48 -8.34
C ALA A 52 9.16 3.97 -6.95
N ALA A 53 8.26 4.53 -6.15
CA ALA A 53 8.58 4.96 -4.79
C ALA A 53 8.96 3.79 -3.87
N ILE A 54 8.32 2.63 -4.01
CA ILE A 54 8.76 1.40 -3.32
C ILE A 54 10.16 1.02 -3.78
N SER A 55 10.43 1.00 -5.09
CA SER A 55 11.76 0.71 -5.62
C SER A 55 12.83 1.68 -5.10
N PHE A 56 12.52 2.97 -4.99
CA PHE A 56 13.44 3.95 -4.39
C PHE A 56 13.76 3.64 -2.93
N ALA A 57 12.78 3.17 -2.15
CA ALA A 57 13.00 2.76 -0.77
C ALA A 57 13.94 1.54 -0.67
N LEU A 58 13.82 0.57 -1.60
CA LEU A 58 14.74 -0.58 -1.67
C LEU A 58 16.17 -0.13 -1.94
N TYR A 59 16.39 0.70 -2.97
CA TYR A 59 17.72 1.24 -3.27
C TYR A 59 18.29 2.07 -2.13
N ALA A 60 17.45 2.90 -1.49
CA ALA A 60 17.89 3.68 -0.33
C ALA A 60 18.34 2.78 0.83
N ALA A 61 17.68 1.63 1.06
CA ALA A 61 18.08 0.68 2.09
C ALA A 61 19.46 0.05 1.80
N GLU A 62 19.77 -0.25 0.53
CA GLU A 62 21.11 -0.73 0.12
C GLU A 62 22.22 0.29 0.41
N ASP A 63 21.89 1.59 0.32
CA ASP A 63 22.78 2.71 0.62
C ASP A 63 22.77 3.14 2.11
N GLY A 64 22.21 2.31 3.00
CA GLY A 64 22.19 2.55 4.45
C GLY A 64 21.02 3.42 4.95
N GLY A 65 20.01 3.62 4.12
CA GLY A 65 18.71 4.20 4.50
C GLY A 65 17.84 3.26 5.33
N ALA A 66 16.57 3.63 5.50
CA ALA A 66 15.62 2.83 6.26
C ALA A 66 15.24 1.55 5.50
N SER A 67 15.28 0.41 6.20
CA SER A 67 14.77 -0.87 5.71
C SER A 67 13.34 -1.08 6.18
N TYR A 68 12.50 -1.63 5.30
CA TYR A 68 11.09 -1.90 5.61
C TYR A 68 10.80 -3.39 5.47
N ASP A 69 10.05 -3.94 6.42
CA ASP A 69 9.62 -5.33 6.42
C ASP A 69 8.54 -5.58 5.36
N GLY A 70 7.74 -4.56 5.04
CA GLY A 70 6.74 -4.60 3.99
C GLY A 70 6.19 -3.23 3.61
N PHE A 71 5.28 -3.22 2.64
CA PHE A 71 4.77 -2.02 2.02
C PHE A 71 3.24 -2.03 1.98
N VAL A 72 2.63 -0.85 2.11
CA VAL A 72 1.20 -0.64 1.89
C VAL A 72 1.03 0.38 0.78
N ALA A 73 0.50 -0.05 -0.36
CA ALA A 73 0.23 0.80 -1.51
C ALA A 73 -1.21 1.32 -1.42
N LEU A 74 -1.38 2.63 -1.23
CA LEU A 74 -2.69 3.27 -1.15
C LEU A 74 -2.91 4.20 -2.33
N GLY A 75 -4.10 4.16 -2.92
CA GLY A 75 -4.45 5.07 -3.99
C GLY A 75 -5.91 4.91 -4.39
N CYS A 76 -6.43 5.84 -5.17
CA CYS A 76 -7.78 5.75 -5.70
C CYS A 76 -7.81 6.20 -7.15
N VAL A 77 -8.33 5.32 -8.00
CA VAL A 77 -8.58 5.54 -9.42
C VAL A 77 -10.09 5.39 -9.63
N ILE A 78 -10.72 6.45 -10.10
CA ILE A 78 -12.17 6.50 -10.37
C ILE A 78 -12.36 6.65 -11.88
N ARG A 79 -13.22 5.82 -12.48
CA ARG A 79 -13.45 5.83 -13.92
C ARG A 79 -14.01 7.18 -14.36
N GLY A 80 -13.24 7.86 -15.20
CA GLY A 80 -13.65 9.07 -15.89
C GLY A 80 -14.05 8.81 -17.34
N GLU A 81 -13.98 9.84 -18.17
CA GLU A 81 -14.38 9.77 -19.59
C GLU A 81 -13.29 9.20 -20.51
N THR A 82 -12.05 9.11 -20.04
CA THR A 82 -10.90 8.70 -20.86
C THR A 82 -10.40 7.31 -20.48
N TYR A 83 -9.75 6.65 -21.45
CA TYR A 83 -9.08 5.35 -21.25
C TYR A 83 -7.91 5.42 -20.26
N HIS A 84 -7.48 6.62 -19.85
CA HIS A 84 -6.40 6.79 -18.88
C HIS A 84 -6.70 6.09 -17.55
N PHE A 85 -7.97 5.97 -17.17
CA PHE A 85 -8.39 5.16 -16.02
C PHE A 85 -7.85 3.74 -16.08
N ASP A 86 -8.11 3.02 -17.18
CA ASP A 86 -7.74 1.62 -17.33
C ASP A 86 -6.20 1.48 -17.37
N LEU A 87 -5.49 2.44 -17.96
CA LEU A 87 -4.02 2.46 -17.94
C LEU A 87 -3.47 2.60 -16.52
N VAL A 88 -3.95 3.58 -15.75
CA VAL A 88 -3.48 3.81 -14.38
C VAL A 88 -3.81 2.61 -13.49
N ALA A 89 -5.05 2.13 -13.54
CA ALA A 89 -5.53 1.00 -12.73
C ALA A 89 -4.76 -0.30 -13.01
N ASN A 90 -4.55 -0.63 -14.29
CA ASN A 90 -3.91 -1.88 -14.70
C ASN A 90 -2.41 -1.82 -14.46
N GLU A 91 -1.73 -0.77 -14.91
CA GLU A 91 -0.27 -0.71 -14.86
C GLU A 91 0.25 -0.51 -13.43
N SER A 92 -0.46 0.24 -12.57
CA SER A 92 -0.08 0.32 -11.15
C SER A 92 -0.18 -1.04 -10.47
N SER A 93 -1.26 -1.79 -10.73
CA SER A 93 -1.49 -3.11 -10.13
C SER A 93 -0.51 -4.15 -10.66
N ARG A 94 -0.24 -4.12 -11.98
CA ARG A 94 0.75 -4.98 -12.64
C ARG A 94 2.14 -4.76 -12.06
N ALA A 95 2.59 -3.50 -12.01
CA ALA A 95 3.93 -3.18 -11.52
C ALA A 95 4.11 -3.51 -10.03
N LEU A 96 3.09 -3.32 -9.18
CA LEU A 96 3.14 -3.79 -7.80
C LEU A 96 3.25 -5.32 -7.69
N MET A 97 2.55 -6.05 -8.57
CA MET A 97 2.60 -7.50 -8.58
C MET A 97 3.95 -8.03 -9.06
N ASP A 98 4.49 -7.46 -10.15
CA ASP A 98 5.83 -7.75 -10.65
C ASP A 98 6.86 -7.50 -9.54
N LEU A 99 6.82 -6.32 -8.88
CA LEU A 99 7.75 -5.98 -7.80
C LEU A 99 7.63 -6.93 -6.59
N ALA A 100 6.41 -7.31 -6.19
CA ALA A 100 6.21 -8.25 -5.08
C ALA A 100 6.81 -9.64 -5.39
N VAL A 101 6.74 -10.09 -6.64
CA VAL A 101 7.25 -11.40 -7.07
C VAL A 101 8.76 -11.35 -7.28
N ASP A 102 9.26 -10.37 -8.02
CA ASP A 102 10.65 -10.27 -8.43
C ASP A 102 11.58 -9.96 -7.24
N GLU A 103 11.12 -9.11 -6.32
CA GLU A 103 11.89 -8.69 -5.13
C GLU A 103 11.45 -9.41 -3.83
N ALA A 104 10.53 -10.40 -3.94
CA ALA A 104 9.98 -11.16 -2.81
C ALA A 104 9.41 -10.30 -1.66
N LEU A 105 8.76 -9.17 -2.00
CA LEU A 105 8.28 -8.18 -1.03
C LEU A 105 6.88 -8.51 -0.49
N ALA A 106 6.66 -8.14 0.77
CA ALA A 106 5.32 -8.15 1.36
C ALA A 106 4.58 -6.85 1.02
N ILE A 107 3.71 -6.88 0.00
CA ILE A 107 2.97 -5.69 -0.46
C ILE A 107 1.46 -5.87 -0.21
N GLY A 108 0.89 -4.96 0.57
CA GLY A 108 -0.55 -4.79 0.71
C GLY A 108 -1.10 -3.83 -0.34
N ASN A 109 -1.84 -4.34 -1.33
CA ASN A 109 -2.45 -3.51 -2.38
C ASN A 109 -3.82 -2.94 -1.93
N GLY A 110 -3.82 -1.64 -1.66
CA GLY A 110 -4.96 -0.79 -1.31
C GLY A 110 -5.33 0.23 -2.40
N ILE A 111 -4.90 0.03 -3.65
CA ILE A 111 -5.31 0.87 -4.78
C ILE A 111 -6.77 0.56 -5.12
N LEU A 112 -7.65 1.53 -4.94
CA LEU A 112 -9.05 1.44 -5.34
C LEU A 112 -9.19 1.65 -6.84
N THR A 113 -9.93 0.76 -7.50
CA THR A 113 -10.33 0.90 -8.89
C THR A 113 -11.86 0.82 -8.93
N THR A 114 -12.50 1.96 -9.15
CA THR A 114 -13.95 2.13 -8.95
C THR A 114 -14.61 2.87 -10.10
N GLU A 115 -15.90 2.61 -10.29
CA GLU A 115 -16.67 3.22 -11.39
C GLU A 115 -17.16 4.64 -11.04
N ASN A 116 -17.20 5.02 -9.76
CA ASN A 116 -17.66 6.33 -9.30
C ASN A 116 -17.25 6.61 -7.83
N ASP A 117 -17.44 7.86 -7.41
CA ASP A 117 -17.16 8.37 -6.06
C ASP A 117 -17.88 7.59 -4.95
N GLU A 118 -19.13 7.19 -5.15
CA GLU A 118 -19.90 6.46 -4.12
C GLU A 118 -19.22 5.12 -3.79
N GLN A 119 -18.80 4.39 -4.82
CA GLN A 119 -18.04 3.15 -4.64
C GLN A 119 -16.68 3.38 -3.99
N ALA A 120 -16.00 4.47 -4.35
CA ALA A 120 -14.70 4.84 -3.78
C ALA A 120 -14.83 5.09 -2.28
N TRP A 121 -15.83 5.88 -1.87
CA TRP A 121 -16.09 6.18 -0.46
C TRP A 121 -16.47 4.95 0.35
N ALA A 122 -17.36 4.09 -0.18
CA ALA A 122 -17.75 2.87 0.50
C ALA A 122 -16.57 1.91 0.71
N ARG A 123 -15.57 1.95 -0.18
CA ARG A 123 -14.34 1.17 -0.09
C ARG A 123 -13.29 1.80 0.80
N ALA A 124 -13.18 3.13 0.82
CA ALA A 124 -12.15 3.85 1.56
C ALA A 124 -12.45 3.94 3.05
N ARG A 125 -13.72 4.16 3.43
CA ARG A 125 -14.09 4.43 4.84
C ARG A 125 -13.79 3.27 5.77
N LEU A 126 -13.14 3.60 6.89
CA LEU A 126 -12.88 2.70 8.00
C LEU A 126 -14.16 2.06 8.58
N SER A 127 -15.28 2.79 8.56
CA SER A 127 -16.57 2.31 9.07
C SER A 127 -17.33 1.38 8.10
N GLU A 128 -16.82 1.22 6.88
CA GLU A 128 -17.47 0.43 5.82
C GLU A 128 -16.56 -0.73 5.42
N LEU A 129 -16.04 -0.74 4.18
CA LEU A 129 -15.21 -1.86 3.71
C LEU A 129 -13.73 -1.73 4.08
N ASP A 130 -13.27 -0.58 4.57
CA ASP A 130 -11.92 -0.35 5.10
C ASP A 130 -10.81 -0.97 4.22
N LYS A 131 -10.76 -0.59 2.95
CA LYS A 131 -9.77 -1.17 2.03
C LYS A 131 -8.35 -0.77 2.40
N GLY A 132 -8.15 0.42 2.99
CA GLY A 132 -6.86 0.85 3.52
C GLY A 132 -6.36 -0.06 4.64
N GLY A 133 -7.20 -0.32 5.66
CA GLY A 133 -6.85 -1.28 6.71
C GLY A 133 -6.75 -2.71 6.19
N GLY A 134 -7.56 -3.09 5.20
CA GLY A 134 -7.47 -4.38 4.53
C GLY A 134 -6.11 -4.59 3.84
N ALA A 135 -5.60 -3.56 3.18
CA ALA A 135 -4.27 -3.57 2.57
C ALA A 135 -3.16 -3.68 3.62
N ALA A 136 -3.24 -2.90 4.71
CA ALA A 136 -2.29 -2.99 5.82
C ALA A 136 -2.27 -4.39 6.46
N ARG A 137 -3.44 -4.98 6.72
CA ARG A 137 -3.55 -6.36 7.23
C ARG A 137 -2.98 -7.39 6.25
N ALA A 138 -3.15 -7.17 4.95
CA ALA A 138 -2.55 -8.04 3.92
C ALA A 138 -1.03 -7.94 3.94
N ALA A 139 -0.45 -6.74 4.04
CA ALA A 139 0.99 -6.55 4.16
C ALA A 139 1.56 -7.28 5.39
N LEU A 140 0.96 -7.08 6.58
CA LEU A 140 1.36 -7.80 7.80
C LEU A 140 1.27 -9.32 7.67
N THR A 141 0.20 -9.82 7.03
CA THR A 141 0.05 -11.25 6.78
C THR A 141 1.17 -11.78 5.87
N MET A 142 1.54 -11.01 4.84
CA MET A 142 2.62 -11.38 3.92
C MET A 142 4.00 -11.31 4.57
N ILE A 143 4.24 -10.37 5.49
CA ILE A 143 5.46 -10.32 6.32
C ILE A 143 5.58 -11.62 7.13
N ALA A 144 4.53 -11.96 7.89
CA ALA A 144 4.52 -13.18 8.70
C ALA A 144 4.67 -14.46 7.85
N LEU A 145 4.12 -14.46 6.64
CA LEU A 145 4.28 -15.57 5.70
C LEU A 145 5.73 -15.68 5.20
N ARG A 146 6.36 -14.55 4.82
CA ARG A 146 7.75 -14.50 4.36
C ARG A 146 8.69 -15.04 5.44
N GLU A 147 8.53 -14.57 6.68
CA GLU A 147 9.26 -15.06 7.86
C GLU A 147 9.05 -16.56 8.09
N LYS A 148 7.79 -17.02 8.05
CA LYS A 148 7.45 -18.43 8.26
C LYS A 148 8.10 -19.35 7.22
N LEU A 149 8.25 -18.87 5.98
CA LEU A 149 8.88 -19.62 4.90
C LEU A 149 10.41 -19.47 4.88
N GLY A 150 10.98 -18.56 5.67
CA GLY A 150 12.41 -18.30 5.72
C GLY A 150 12.96 -17.64 4.45
N ALA A 151 12.13 -16.82 3.80
CA ALA A 151 12.48 -16.04 2.62
C ALA A 151 12.97 -14.63 2.98
#